data_AF-A0A7U9S9U1-F1
#
_entry.id   AF-A0A7U9S9U1-F1
#
_cell.length_a   1.000
_cell.length_b   1.000
_cell.length_c   1.000
_cell.angle_alpha   90.00
_cell.angle_beta   90.00
_cell.angle_gamma   90.00
#
_symmetry.space_group_name_H-M   'P 1'
#
loop_
_entity.id
_entity.type
_entity.pdbx_description
1 polymer ?
#
loop_
_entity_poly.entity_id
_entity_poly.type
_entity_poly.pdbx_seq_one_letter_code
_entity_poly.pdbx_strand_id
1 'polypeptide(L)' 'MKHKYYISVVIQGGFVGLYYSLDYTLNTIEGIQKVSEEIHNDGYENPVILFFKELK' A
#
# COMPACT_ATOMS: atom_id res chain seq x y z
N MET A 1 0.69 -14.05 10.76
CA MET A 1 1.88 -13.25 11.13
C MET A 1 1.72 -11.90 10.45
N LYS A 2 2.05 -10.78 11.09
CA LYS A 2 1.91 -9.47 10.43
C LYS A 2 3.17 -9.15 9.61
N HIS A 3 2.97 -8.72 8.37
CA HIS A 3 4.01 -8.25 7.44
C HIS A 3 4.07 -6.72 7.49
N LYS A 4 5.27 -6.16 7.55
CA LYS A 4 5.47 -4.71 7.56
C LYS A 4 5.89 -4.27 6.17
N TYR A 5 5.22 -3.26 5.62
CA TYR A 5 5.51 -2.74 4.30
C TYR A 5 5.76 -1.23 4.35
N TYR A 6 6.76 -0.78 3.59
CA TYR A 6 6.80 0.58 3.07
C TYR A 6 6.19 0.58 1.67
N ILE A 7 5.23 1.45 1.41
CA ILE A 7 4.51 1.54 0.14
C ILE A 7 4.62 2.96 -0.40
N SER A 8 5.14 3.10 -1.61
CA SER A 8 5.20 4.38 -2.34
C SER A 8 3.97 4.50 -3.23
N VAL A 9 3.20 5.58 -3.06
CA VAL A 9 1.90 5.78 -3.70
C VAL A 9 1.86 7.15 -4.36
N VAL A 10 1.35 7.21 -5.60
CA VAL A 10 0.94 8.47 -6.25
C VAL A 10 -0.47 8.80 -5.81
N ILE A 11 -0.67 10.06 -5.45
CA ILE A 11 -1.98 10.64 -5.12
C ILE A 11 -2.18 11.94 -5.88
N GLN A 12 -3.39 12.49 -5.87
CA GLN A 12 -3.63 13.82 -6.41
C GLN A 12 -2.81 14.87 -5.63
N GLY A 13 -1.78 15.42 -6.28
CA GLY A 13 -0.88 16.41 -5.67
C GLY A 13 0.55 15.92 -5.39
N GLY A 14 0.89 14.65 -5.66
CA GLY A 14 2.28 14.18 -5.60
C GLY A 14 2.44 12.71 -5.20
N PHE A 15 3.46 12.45 -4.38
CA PHE A 15 3.81 11.11 -3.91
C PHE A 15 3.81 11.07 -2.38
N VAL A 16 3.31 9.98 -1.82
CA VAL A 16 3.31 9.73 -0.38
C VAL A 16 3.91 8.35 -0.09
N GLY A 17 4.71 8.27 0.97
CA GLY A 17 5.21 7.02 1.52
C GLY A 17 4.36 6.60 2.70
N LEU A 18 3.84 5.37 2.67
CA LEU A 18 2.97 4.81 3.71
C LEU A 18 3.61 3.60 4.36
N TYR A 19 3.39 3.44 5.67
CA TYR A 19 3.81 2.28 6.43
C TYR A 19 2.58 1.46 6.84
N TYR A 20 2.51 0.21 6.38
CA TYR A 20 1.43 -0.71 6.72
C TYR A 20 1.93 -1.93 7.50
N SER A 21 1.06 -2.47 8.34
CA SER A 21 1.25 -3.74 9.04
C SER A 21 0.10 -4.68 8.68
N LEU A 22 0.27 -5.47 7.63
CA LEU A 22 -0.78 -6.28 6.99
C LEU A 22 -0.74 -7.73 7.48
N ASP A 23 -1.88 -8.41 7.44
CA ASP A 23 -1.99 -9.86 7.71
C ASP A 23 -1.90 -10.72 6.44
N TYR A 24 -1.59 -10.09 5.30
CA TYR A 24 -1.39 -10.69 3.98
C TYR A 24 -0.13 -10.13 3.30
N THR A 25 0.31 -10.79 2.22
CA THR A 25 1.49 -10.39 1.43
C THR A 25 1.10 -9.57 0.21
N LEU A 26 2.01 -8.73 -0.27
CA LEU A 26 1.82 -7.91 -1.49
C LEU A 26 2.39 -8.55 -2.77
N ASN A 27 2.79 -9.82 -2.71
CA ASN A 27 3.33 -10.56 -3.86
C ASN A 27 2.26 -11.22 -4.74
N THR A 28 0.98 -10.91 -4.51
CA THR A 28 -0.15 -11.37 -5.32
C THR A 28 -0.98 -10.17 -5.78
N ILE A 29 -1.75 -10.34 -6.86
CA ILE A 29 -2.63 -9.29 -7.39
C ILE A 29 -3.71 -8.96 -6.36
N GLU A 30 -4.27 -9.97 -5.70
CA GLU A 30 -5.31 -9.82 -4.68
C GLU A 30 -4.80 -9.00 -3.48
N GLY A 31 -3.56 -9.24 -3.04
CA GLY A 31 -2.95 -8.45 -1.97
C GLY A 31 -2.72 -6.99 -2.36
N ILE A 32 -2.29 -6.75 -3.60
CA ILE A 32 -2.12 -5.38 -4.14
C ILE A 32 -3.46 -4.65 -4.24
N GLN A 33 -4.51 -5.33 -4.71
CA GLN A 33 -5.86 -4.75 -4.78
C GLN A 33 -6.39 -4.41 -3.39
N LYS A 34 -6.26 -5.34 -2.44
CA LYS A 34 -6.72 -5.14 -1.07
C LYS A 34 -6.02 -3.96 -0.39
N VAL A 35 -4.69 -3.83 -0.52
CA VAL A 35 -4.00 -2.68 0.07
C VAL A 35 -4.33 -1.37 -0.64
N SER A 36 -4.61 -1.41 -1.96
CA SER A 36 -5.08 -0.23 -2.69
C SER A 36 -6.43 0.28 -2.15
N GLU A 37 -7.33 -0.63 -1.77
CA GLU A 37 -8.61 -0.27 -1.13
C GLU A 37 -8.39 0.27 0.29
N GLU A 38 -7.49 -0.32 1.07
CA GLU A 38 -7.14 0.20 2.40
C GLU A 38 -6.56 1.62 2.32
N ILE A 39 -5.65 1.88 1.38
CA ILE A 39 -5.10 3.22 1.13
C ILE A 39 -6.20 4.22 0.73
N HIS A 40 -7.16 3.78 -0.09
CA HIS A 40 -8.30 4.62 -0.45
C HIS A 40 -9.17 4.95 0.77
N ASN A 41 -9.46 3.96 1.61
CA ASN A 41 -10.24 4.13 2.84
C ASN A 41 -9.54 5.00 3.88
N ASP A 42 -8.21 5.07 3.85
CA ASP A 42 -7.40 5.98 4.67
C ASP A 42 -7.42 7.44 4.18
N GLY A 43 -8.16 7.74 3.11
CA GLY A 43 -8.44 9.10 2.62
C GLY A 43 -7.59 9.52 1.41
N TYR A 44 -6.81 8.61 0.82
CA TYR A 44 -6.06 8.89 -0.39
C TYR A 44 -6.91 8.57 -1.62
N GLU A 45 -7.43 9.59 -2.30
CA GLU A 45 -8.23 9.38 -3.51
C GLU A 45 -7.38 8.88 -4.69
N ASN A 46 -7.90 7.88 -5.41
CA ASN A 46 -7.29 7.24 -6.59
C ASN A 46 -5.80 6.87 -6.41
N PRO A 47 -5.46 6.04 -5.39
CA PRO A 47 -4.07 5.72 -5.12
C PRO A 47 -3.47 4.83 -6.22
N VAL A 48 -2.29 5.18 -6.71
CA VAL A 48 -1.52 4.32 -7.63
C VAL A 48 -0.24 3.89 -6.94
N ILE A 49 -0.13 2.59 -6.65
CA ILE A 49 1.05 2.00 -6.03
C ILE A 49 2.18 1.95 -7.07
N LEU A 50 3.33 2.56 -6.75
CA LEU A 50 4.52 2.52 -7.60
C LEU A 50 5.42 1.34 -7.27
N PHE A 51 5.70 1.18 -5.97
CA PHE A 51 6.47 0.06 -5.44
C PHE A 51 6.16 -0.12 -3.96
N PHE A 52 6.39 -1.34 -3.49
CA PHE A 52 6.37 -1.67 -2.07
C PHE A 52 7.66 -2.41 -1.70
N LYS A 53 8.03 -2.32 -0.42
CA LYS A 53 9.16 -3.06 0.16
C LYS A 53 8.73 -3.67 1.48
N GLU A 54 8.84 -4.98 1.59
CA GLU A 54 8.69 -5.68 2.87
C GLU A 54 9.86 -5.32 3.79
N LEU A 55 9.54 -4.97 5.03
CA LEU A 55 10.47 -4.60 6.08
C LEU A 55 10.66 -5.81 7.00
N LYS A 56 11.93 -6.11 7.32
CA LYS A 56 12.29 -7.17 8.26
C LYS A 56 11.95 -6.80 9.70
#